data_AF-A0A353Q572-F1
#
_entry.id   AF-A0A353Q572-F1
#
_cell.length_a   1.000
_cell.length_b   1.000
_cell.length_c   1.000
_cell.angle_alpha   90.00
_cell.angle_beta   90.00
_cell.angle_gamma   90.00
#
_symmetry.space_group_name_H-M   'P 1'
#
loop_
_entity.id
_entity.type
_entity.pdbx_description
1 polymer ?
#
loop_
_entity_poly.entity_id
_entity_poly.type
_entity_poly.pdbx_seq_one_letter_code
_entity_poly.pdbx_strand_id
1 'polypeptide(L)'
;MYKYWISVFLFLFTWGLHAQDTDFYKDYRVRWLEKAEANTPQLVFTQKAPLQTVKIVPDQQAFQGWKVEPASKENILSFYGNSFRDQTEIILDFGEHVTGYFSFSLAPIGTVADAPVRLKFTFGETPSEIMTPFDPFPGGLSRAWMQDETVTVMPLPSTTTIPRRVSFRYVKIELTAKPSYAFGFTSMYCNAGTSAATAVAPLPSGVDPMIRKIDETSLNTLKECMQTVFEDGPKRDQRLWIGDLYLQAMANYYSFKQIELTKRCLYLLAGLSHPNGYLHPCVYETPEPHGDSRLFLLEYALLYNVTLKDYLQATGDKETAGDLWVVAKKQLDIIHTYLQPDGLMDFKKANKEWWIHIDWKNNLYKEVSLHGVSVFALKNTYELAKLLGKEQEVSELPALIEKMTKAAYRRYYDKKTGFFTGLENKQISYASQIWMVLSGIASKKDARRALQNLSRSENVTTPGSPYLYHYYIQALIDAGLQKEAKEILTSYWGGMIEKGADTFWEVYDPGNDYLSPYNFHPLNSYCHAWSCTPLYFIRRYPEIFQH
;
A
#
# COMPACT_ATOMS: atom_id res chain seq x y z
N MET A 1 3.65 3.56 78.93
CA MET A 1 3.26 4.98 78.88
C MET A 1 2.95 5.32 77.42
N TYR A 2 1.77 5.91 77.18
CA TYR A 2 1.28 6.54 75.94
C TYR A 2 0.64 5.72 74.79
N LYS A 3 -0.71 5.71 74.86
CA LYS A 3 -1.72 6.08 73.83
C LYS A 3 -1.76 5.34 72.49
N TYR A 4 -2.71 4.41 72.36
CA TYR A 4 -3.31 4.02 71.08
C TYR A 4 -4.24 5.13 70.58
N TRP A 5 -3.96 5.65 69.39
CA TRP A 5 -4.84 6.54 68.64
C TRP A 5 -5.79 5.72 67.78
N ILE A 6 -7.09 5.95 67.93
CA ILE A 6 -8.13 5.46 67.04
C ILE A 6 -8.18 6.41 65.84
N SER A 7 -7.78 5.94 64.66
CA SER A 7 -7.99 6.64 63.40
C SER A 7 -9.30 6.17 62.77
N VAL A 8 -10.28 7.07 62.74
CA VAL A 8 -11.54 6.92 62.00
C VAL A 8 -11.22 7.11 60.51
N PHE A 9 -11.34 6.04 59.73
CA PHE A 9 -11.31 6.12 58.26
C PHE A 9 -12.69 6.56 57.75
N LEU A 10 -12.77 7.80 57.28
CA LEU A 10 -13.87 8.29 56.44
C LEU A 10 -13.79 7.61 55.07
N PHE A 11 -14.73 6.72 54.77
CA PHE A 11 -14.98 6.25 53.40
C PHE A 11 -15.65 7.38 52.61
N LEU A 12 -14.86 8.11 51.83
CA LEU A 12 -15.38 8.92 50.73
C LEU A 12 -15.79 7.97 49.60
N PHE A 13 -17.10 7.73 49.47
CA PHE A 13 -17.69 7.16 48.26
C PHE A 13 -17.53 8.18 47.13
N THR A 14 -16.46 8.06 46.35
CA THR A 14 -16.41 8.67 45.03
C THR A 14 -17.35 7.87 44.13
N TRP A 15 -18.50 8.46 43.81
CA TRP A 15 -19.29 8.02 42.67
C TRP A 15 -18.46 8.26 41.42
N GLY A 16 -17.69 7.23 41.03
CA GLY A 16 -17.17 7.13 39.67
C GLY A 16 -18.36 7.04 38.74
N LEU A 17 -18.64 8.11 38.01
CA LEU A 17 -19.43 8.04 36.79
C LEU A 17 -18.72 7.06 35.86
N HIS A 18 -19.13 5.80 35.87
CA HIS A 18 -18.90 4.91 34.74
C HIS A 18 -19.60 5.54 33.55
N ALA A 19 -18.86 6.28 32.73
CA ALA A 19 -19.24 6.45 31.34
C ALA A 19 -19.43 5.04 30.80
N GLN A 20 -20.66 4.67 30.43
CA GLN A 20 -20.91 3.42 29.74
C GLN A 20 -20.03 3.45 28.48
N ASP A 21 -19.03 2.58 28.41
CA ASP A 21 -18.31 2.25 27.17
C ASP A 21 -19.34 1.73 26.17
N THR A 22 -19.93 2.66 25.43
CA THR A 22 -20.96 2.37 24.43
C THR A 22 -20.24 2.20 23.11
N ASP A 23 -19.96 0.93 22.77
CA ASP A 23 -19.51 0.58 21.43
C ASP A 23 -20.57 1.03 20.40
N PHE A 24 -20.21 2.03 19.59
CA PHE A 24 -21.11 2.73 18.68
C PHE A 24 -21.78 1.79 17.66
N TYR A 25 -21.12 0.69 17.28
CA TYR A 25 -21.63 -0.27 16.30
C TYR A 25 -21.91 -1.65 16.88
N LYS A 26 -22.08 -1.79 18.20
CA LYS A 26 -22.25 -3.09 18.87
C LYS A 26 -23.24 -4.02 18.16
N ASP A 27 -24.38 -3.49 17.70
CA ASP A 27 -25.45 -4.28 17.07
C ASP A 27 -25.18 -4.63 15.59
N TYR A 28 -24.13 -4.07 14.98
CA TYR A 28 -23.79 -4.26 13.57
C TYR A 28 -22.60 -5.20 13.36
N ARG A 29 -21.62 -5.17 14.28
CA ARG A 29 -20.28 -5.76 14.08
C ARG A 29 -20.31 -7.23 13.70
N VAL A 30 -21.05 -8.05 14.43
CA VAL A 30 -21.11 -9.51 14.18
C VAL A 30 -21.55 -9.78 12.75
N ARG A 31 -22.66 -9.17 12.33
CA ARG A 31 -23.20 -9.32 10.96
C ARG A 31 -22.23 -8.79 9.90
N TRP A 32 -21.54 -7.68 10.14
CA TRP A 32 -20.54 -7.17 9.20
C TRP A 32 -19.33 -8.08 9.08
N LEU A 33 -18.84 -8.65 10.18
CA LEU A 33 -17.73 -9.61 10.14
C LEU A 33 -18.14 -10.93 9.47
N GLU A 34 -19.37 -11.40 9.69
CA GLU A 34 -19.93 -12.54 8.95
C GLU A 34 -20.03 -12.25 7.45
N LYS A 35 -20.46 -11.05 7.06
CA LYS A 35 -20.47 -10.62 5.64
C LYS A 35 -19.06 -10.50 5.08
N ALA A 36 -18.09 -9.99 5.84
CA ALA A 36 -16.70 -9.95 5.41
C ALA A 36 -16.18 -11.38 5.16
N GLU A 37 -16.46 -12.31 6.08
CA GLU A 37 -16.04 -13.71 6.00
C GLU A 37 -16.70 -14.47 4.85
N ALA A 38 -18.00 -14.23 4.60
CA ALA A 38 -18.69 -14.80 3.45
C ALA A 38 -18.11 -14.33 2.09
N ASN A 39 -17.38 -13.21 2.08
CA ASN A 39 -16.73 -12.66 0.90
C ASN A 39 -15.21 -12.88 0.86
N THR A 40 -14.67 -13.78 1.70
CA THR A 40 -13.26 -14.21 1.59
C THR A 40 -13.03 -14.88 0.25
N PRO A 41 -12.15 -14.37 -0.62
CA PRO A 41 -11.86 -15.04 -1.87
C PRO A 41 -11.06 -16.32 -1.61
N GLN A 42 -11.23 -17.30 -2.49
CA GLN A 42 -10.33 -18.44 -2.57
C GLN A 42 -9.06 -18.03 -3.31
N LEU A 43 -7.89 -18.32 -2.74
CA LEU A 43 -6.62 -18.09 -3.42
C LEU A 43 -6.38 -19.17 -4.47
N VAL A 44 -5.93 -18.75 -5.65
CA VAL A 44 -5.43 -19.65 -6.70
C VAL A 44 -3.93 -19.77 -6.54
N PHE A 45 -3.43 -21.01 -6.53
CA PHE A 45 -2.01 -21.30 -6.42
C PHE A 45 -1.43 -21.80 -7.73
N THR A 46 -0.29 -21.25 -8.13
CA THR A 46 0.49 -21.68 -9.29
C THR A 46 1.92 -22.03 -8.87
N GLN A 47 2.44 -23.17 -9.31
CA GLN A 47 3.84 -23.51 -9.10
C GLN A 47 4.73 -22.70 -10.03
N LYS A 48 5.65 -21.92 -9.45
CA LYS A 48 6.66 -21.14 -10.15
C LYS A 48 8.04 -21.71 -9.83
N ALA A 49 8.79 -22.12 -10.85
CA ALA A 49 10.15 -22.63 -10.69
C ALA A 49 11.17 -21.53 -11.04
N PRO A 50 12.36 -21.53 -10.43
CA PRO A 50 13.44 -20.65 -10.86
C PRO A 50 13.82 -20.92 -12.32
N LEU A 51 14.16 -19.89 -13.09
CA LEU A 51 14.52 -20.04 -14.50
C LEU A 51 16.00 -20.40 -14.67
N GLN A 52 16.85 -19.78 -13.86
CA GLN A 52 18.30 -19.84 -14.01
C GLN A 52 19.03 -19.55 -12.69
N THR A 53 20.33 -19.83 -12.71
CA THR A 53 21.28 -19.42 -11.69
C THR A 53 21.97 -18.14 -12.13
N VAL A 54 22.19 -17.21 -11.19
CA VAL A 54 22.75 -15.88 -11.48
C VAL A 54 23.89 -15.53 -10.52
N LYS A 55 24.70 -14.55 -10.93
CA LYS A 55 25.63 -13.80 -10.08
C LYS A 55 25.12 -12.38 -9.98
N ILE A 56 25.19 -11.80 -8.79
CA ILE A 56 24.91 -10.37 -8.59
C ILE A 56 26.23 -9.67 -8.34
N VAL A 57 26.57 -8.74 -9.24
CA VAL A 57 27.87 -8.05 -9.27
C VAL A 57 27.69 -6.56 -9.04
N PRO A 58 28.65 -5.87 -8.40
CA PRO A 58 28.59 -4.42 -8.25
C PRO A 58 28.60 -3.71 -9.60
N ASP A 59 27.67 -2.76 -9.80
CA ASP A 59 27.60 -1.88 -10.96
C ASP A 59 26.97 -0.54 -10.56
N GLN A 60 27.73 0.54 -10.62
CA GLN A 60 27.28 1.88 -10.21
C GLN A 60 26.18 2.46 -11.10
N GLN A 61 25.98 1.94 -12.31
CA GLN A 61 24.92 2.38 -13.20
C GLN A 61 23.62 1.59 -13.00
N ALA A 62 23.69 0.43 -12.32
CA ALA A 62 22.53 -0.36 -12.01
C ALA A 62 21.76 0.22 -10.81
N PHE A 63 20.45 -0.01 -10.79
CA PHE A 63 19.61 0.39 -9.67
C PHE A 63 20.17 -0.18 -8.36
N GLN A 64 20.41 0.69 -7.40
CA GLN A 64 20.98 0.36 -6.10
C GLN A 64 22.35 -0.34 -6.16
N GLY A 65 23.11 -0.13 -7.23
CA GLY A 65 24.51 -0.54 -7.31
C GLY A 65 24.74 -2.01 -7.68
N TRP A 66 23.71 -2.76 -8.06
CA TRP A 66 23.80 -4.21 -8.28
C TRP A 66 23.20 -4.64 -9.61
N LYS A 67 24.00 -5.33 -10.41
CA LYS A 67 23.60 -5.91 -11.68
C LYS A 67 23.54 -7.42 -11.60
N VAL A 68 22.54 -8.02 -12.25
CA VAL A 68 22.37 -9.47 -12.36
C VAL A 68 23.02 -9.96 -13.66
N GLU A 69 23.83 -11.00 -13.56
CA GLU A 69 24.47 -11.67 -14.70
C GLU A 69 24.21 -13.19 -14.65
N PRO A 70 23.96 -13.88 -15.78
CA PRO A 70 23.80 -15.33 -15.77
C PRO A 70 25.06 -16.03 -15.23
N ALA A 71 24.90 -16.95 -14.28
CA ALA A 71 26.03 -17.71 -13.74
C ALA A 71 26.49 -18.81 -14.70
N SER A 72 25.58 -19.29 -15.56
CA SER A 72 25.85 -20.22 -16.65
C SER A 72 24.95 -19.89 -17.85
N LYS A 73 25.24 -20.46 -19.02
CA LYS A 73 24.34 -20.40 -20.20
C LYS A 73 23.22 -21.45 -20.14
N GLU A 74 23.25 -22.31 -19.13
CA GLU A 74 22.33 -23.44 -18.98
C GLU A 74 21.12 -23.01 -18.13
N ASN A 75 19.98 -23.67 -18.35
CA ASN A 75 18.79 -23.43 -17.54
C ASN A 75 18.91 -24.12 -16.17
N ILE A 76 17.95 -23.87 -15.28
CA ILE A 76 17.96 -24.47 -13.94
C ILE A 76 18.04 -26.01 -13.93
N LEU A 77 17.58 -26.70 -14.99
CA LEU A 77 17.53 -28.16 -14.99
C LEU A 77 18.93 -28.77 -14.93
N SER A 78 19.94 -28.11 -15.49
CA SER A 78 21.31 -28.61 -15.41
C SER A 78 21.91 -28.51 -14.01
N PHE A 79 21.34 -27.68 -13.13
CA PHE A 79 21.74 -27.60 -11.72
C PHE A 79 21.24 -28.79 -10.89
N TYR A 80 20.05 -29.33 -11.22
CA TYR A 80 19.46 -30.41 -10.44
C TYR A 80 20.26 -31.70 -10.54
N GLY A 81 20.42 -32.38 -9.41
CA GLY A 81 21.20 -33.61 -9.30
C GLY A 81 22.72 -33.41 -9.19
N ASN A 82 23.23 -32.18 -9.35
CA ASN A 82 24.64 -31.88 -9.08
C ASN A 82 24.92 -31.79 -7.58
N SER A 83 26.16 -32.11 -7.20
CA SER A 83 26.60 -32.00 -5.82
C SER A 83 26.66 -30.54 -5.39
N PHE A 84 25.83 -30.17 -4.40
CA PHE A 84 25.86 -28.88 -3.72
C PHE A 84 26.79 -28.89 -2.49
N ARG A 85 27.46 -30.02 -2.19
CA ARG A 85 28.35 -30.14 -1.02
C ARG A 85 29.53 -29.16 -1.06
N ASP A 86 30.11 -28.96 -2.25
CA ASP A 86 31.28 -28.08 -2.44
C ASP A 86 30.91 -26.71 -2.99
N GLN A 87 29.65 -26.54 -3.41
CA GLN A 87 29.08 -25.25 -3.75
C GLN A 87 28.43 -24.66 -2.49
N THR A 88 29.13 -23.73 -1.84
CA THR A 88 28.65 -23.14 -0.58
C THR A 88 27.51 -22.14 -0.76
N GLU A 89 27.25 -21.69 -1.99
CA GLU A 89 26.27 -20.65 -2.30
C GLU A 89 25.70 -20.79 -3.72
N ILE A 90 24.43 -20.42 -3.87
CA ILE A 90 23.78 -20.20 -5.17
C ILE A 90 22.79 -19.04 -5.08
N ILE A 91 22.61 -18.31 -6.18
CA ILE A 91 21.55 -17.32 -6.34
C ILE A 91 20.67 -17.76 -7.51
N LEU A 92 19.36 -17.77 -7.29
CA LEU A 92 18.33 -18.15 -8.24
C LEU A 92 17.58 -16.90 -8.70
N ASP A 93 17.27 -16.83 -10.00
CA ASP A 93 16.37 -15.82 -10.58
C ASP A 93 15.09 -16.52 -11.08
N PHE A 94 13.94 -16.11 -10.55
CA PHE A 94 12.63 -16.61 -10.98
C PHE A 94 12.12 -15.91 -12.25
N GLY A 95 12.78 -14.84 -12.69
CA GLY A 95 12.42 -14.06 -13.87
C GLY A 95 11.19 -13.15 -13.70
N GLU A 96 10.42 -13.34 -12.62
CA GLU A 96 9.28 -12.52 -12.24
C GLU A 96 9.20 -12.41 -10.71
N HIS A 97 8.49 -11.40 -10.22
CA HIS A 97 8.12 -11.30 -8.81
C HIS A 97 7.07 -12.36 -8.45
N VAL A 98 7.25 -13.03 -7.30
CA VAL A 98 6.36 -14.08 -6.79
C VAL A 98 6.10 -13.94 -5.29
N THR A 99 4.84 -14.15 -4.89
CA THR A 99 4.38 -14.19 -3.50
C THR A 99 3.81 -15.57 -3.17
N GLY A 100 4.37 -16.28 -2.18
CA GLY A 100 3.91 -17.62 -1.85
C GLY A 100 4.79 -18.40 -0.88
N TYR A 101 4.70 -19.73 -0.95
CA TYR A 101 5.47 -20.64 -0.09
C TYR A 101 6.55 -21.36 -0.89
N PHE A 102 7.81 -21.12 -0.52
CA PHE A 102 8.96 -21.75 -1.19
C PHE A 102 9.16 -23.19 -0.72
N SER A 103 9.33 -24.11 -1.67
CA SER A 103 9.57 -25.53 -1.45
C SER A 103 10.79 -26.00 -2.22
N PHE A 104 11.55 -26.92 -1.63
CA PHE A 104 12.71 -27.54 -2.27
C PHE A 104 12.83 -29.00 -1.87
N SER A 105 13.44 -29.80 -2.74
CA SER A 105 13.71 -31.23 -2.51
C SER A 105 15.20 -31.51 -2.59
N LEU A 106 15.70 -32.31 -1.65
CA LEU A 106 17.09 -32.76 -1.58
C LEU A 106 17.18 -34.28 -1.65
N ALA A 107 18.24 -34.78 -2.27
CA ALA A 107 18.58 -36.20 -2.29
C ALA A 107 20.10 -36.40 -2.10
N PRO A 108 20.54 -37.50 -1.45
CA PRO A 108 21.95 -37.83 -1.38
C PRO A 108 22.43 -38.38 -2.73
N ILE A 109 23.70 -38.18 -3.04
CA ILE A 109 24.33 -38.62 -4.29
C ILE A 109 25.38 -39.68 -3.96
N GLY A 110 25.14 -40.91 -4.43
CA GLY A 110 26.12 -42.01 -4.39
C GLY A 110 26.40 -42.64 -3.02
N THR A 111 25.87 -42.12 -1.91
CA THR A 111 26.06 -42.67 -0.56
C THR A 111 24.87 -42.37 0.36
N VAL A 112 24.89 -42.90 1.58
CA VAL A 112 23.88 -42.67 2.63
C VAL A 112 24.12 -41.31 3.30
N ALA A 113 23.04 -40.59 3.59
CA ALA A 113 23.09 -39.38 4.41
C ALA A 113 23.28 -39.75 5.90
N ASP A 114 24.44 -39.44 6.47
CA ASP A 114 24.80 -39.71 7.87
C ASP A 114 24.62 -38.50 8.81
N ALA A 115 24.25 -37.34 8.25
CA ALA A 115 24.06 -36.09 8.98
C ALA A 115 23.00 -35.18 8.29
N PRO A 116 22.36 -34.26 9.03
CA PRO A 116 21.43 -33.28 8.44
C PRO A 116 22.11 -32.30 7.48
N VAL A 117 21.33 -31.72 6.55
CA VAL A 117 21.76 -30.57 5.72
C VAL A 117 21.17 -29.29 6.31
N ARG A 118 22.01 -28.28 6.55
CA ARG A 118 21.56 -26.97 7.07
C ARG A 118 21.80 -25.86 6.06
N LEU A 119 20.72 -25.26 5.59
CA LEU A 119 20.72 -24.21 4.58
C LEU A 119 20.20 -22.89 5.16
N LYS A 120 20.78 -21.78 4.73
CA LYS A 120 20.21 -20.44 4.91
C LYS A 120 19.66 -19.96 3.58
N PHE A 121 18.46 -19.41 3.61
CA PHE A 121 17.78 -18.79 2.48
C PHE A 121 17.68 -17.30 2.72
N THR A 122 17.93 -16.49 1.70
CA THR A 122 17.62 -15.06 1.70
C THR A 122 16.77 -14.76 0.46
N PHE A 123 15.58 -14.23 0.69
CA PHE A 123 14.63 -13.86 -0.35
C PHE A 123 14.69 -12.34 -0.58
N GLY A 124 14.75 -11.93 -1.84
CA GLY A 124 14.82 -10.51 -2.23
C GLY A 124 13.94 -10.21 -3.42
N GLU A 125 13.20 -9.10 -3.35
CA GLU A 125 12.44 -8.55 -4.50
C GLU A 125 13.40 -7.89 -5.50
N THR A 126 14.53 -7.37 -5.02
CA THR A 126 15.58 -6.72 -5.80
C THR A 126 16.96 -7.37 -5.59
N PRO A 127 17.93 -7.17 -6.50
CA PRO A 127 19.29 -7.69 -6.33
C PRO A 127 20.01 -7.14 -5.09
N SER A 128 19.72 -5.89 -4.70
CA SER A 128 20.34 -5.23 -3.55
C SER A 128 19.97 -5.91 -2.22
N GLU A 129 18.76 -6.43 -2.09
CA GLU A 129 18.31 -7.18 -0.90
C GLU A 129 19.09 -8.47 -0.71
N ILE A 130 19.53 -9.11 -1.80
CA ILE A 130 20.34 -10.32 -1.73
C ILE A 130 21.78 -10.02 -1.27
N MET A 131 22.32 -8.88 -1.70
CA MET A 131 23.72 -8.55 -1.51
C MET A 131 24.00 -7.70 -0.26
N THR A 132 22.99 -7.02 0.27
CA THR A 132 23.12 -6.17 1.46
C THR A 132 22.98 -7.02 2.72
N PRO A 133 24.01 -7.09 3.59
CA PRO A 133 23.88 -7.76 4.87
C PRO A 133 22.78 -7.12 5.72
N PHE A 134 21.92 -7.94 6.31
CA PHE A 134 20.85 -7.44 7.17
C PHE A 134 21.31 -7.05 8.57
N ASP A 135 22.49 -7.50 8.99
CA ASP A 135 23.00 -7.34 10.36
C ASP A 135 24.40 -6.68 10.37
N PRO A 136 24.69 -5.75 11.32
CA PRO A 136 23.77 -5.21 12.33
C PRO A 136 22.62 -4.41 11.68
N PHE A 137 21.39 -4.64 12.16
CA PHE A 137 20.19 -4.14 11.49
C PHE A 137 19.96 -2.64 11.71
N PRO A 138 19.95 -1.80 10.65
CA PRO A 138 19.83 -0.35 10.77
C PRO A 138 18.39 0.18 10.56
N GLY A 139 17.44 -0.70 10.23
CA GLY A 139 16.09 -0.30 9.82
C GLY A 139 15.22 0.24 10.96
N GLY A 140 14.28 1.12 10.61
CA GLY A 140 13.32 1.74 11.53
C GLY A 140 12.08 0.89 11.83
N LEU A 141 11.86 -0.21 11.11
CA LEU A 141 10.82 -1.21 11.40
C LEU A 141 11.46 -2.51 11.91
N SER A 142 10.66 -3.52 12.25
CA SER A 142 11.20 -4.80 12.74
C SER A 142 12.10 -5.49 11.71
N ARG A 143 13.29 -5.96 12.16
CA ARG A 143 14.20 -6.86 11.42
C ARG A 143 13.50 -8.12 10.89
N ALA A 144 12.44 -8.56 11.56
CA ALA A 144 11.69 -9.75 11.19
C ALA A 144 10.94 -9.60 9.84
N TRP A 145 10.79 -8.39 9.31
CA TRP A 145 10.26 -8.20 7.96
C TRP A 145 11.23 -8.64 6.86
N MET A 146 12.53 -8.67 7.15
CA MET A 146 13.50 -9.26 6.24
C MET A 146 13.24 -10.77 6.13
N GLN A 147 13.35 -11.30 4.92
CA GLN A 147 13.00 -12.67 4.59
C GLN A 147 14.26 -13.53 4.47
N ASP A 148 14.90 -13.81 5.61
CA ASP A 148 15.96 -14.80 5.72
C ASP A 148 15.58 -15.95 6.66
N GLU A 149 15.66 -17.18 6.17
CA GLU A 149 15.18 -18.38 6.86
C GLU A 149 16.32 -19.41 6.95
N THR A 150 16.49 -20.06 8.10
CA THR A 150 17.46 -21.16 8.25
C THR A 150 16.72 -22.48 8.45
N VAL A 151 16.95 -23.43 7.55
CA VAL A 151 16.25 -24.72 7.53
C VAL A 151 17.25 -25.84 7.75
N THR A 152 16.93 -26.77 8.65
CA THR A 152 17.70 -28.01 8.87
C THR A 152 16.87 -29.19 8.37
N VAL A 153 17.31 -29.85 7.31
CA VAL A 153 16.66 -31.04 6.73
C VAL A 153 17.24 -32.28 7.38
N MET A 154 16.40 -33.01 8.11
CA MET A 154 16.82 -34.13 8.96
C MET A 154 17.04 -35.43 8.15
N PRO A 155 16.01 -36.05 7.53
CA PRO A 155 16.22 -37.17 6.62
C PRO A 155 16.41 -36.69 5.17
N LEU A 156 17.23 -37.41 4.41
CA LEU A 156 17.29 -37.30 2.95
C LEU A 156 17.00 -38.69 2.34
N PRO A 157 16.26 -38.77 1.21
CA PRO A 157 15.65 -37.67 0.47
C PRO A 157 14.46 -37.05 1.22
N SER A 158 14.22 -35.75 0.99
CA SER A 158 13.10 -35.04 1.60
C SER A 158 12.70 -33.82 0.77
N THR A 159 11.41 -33.51 0.80
CA THR A 159 10.85 -32.25 0.31
C THR A 159 10.45 -31.41 1.51
N THR A 160 10.94 -30.17 1.55
CA THR A 160 10.67 -29.21 2.63
C THR A 160 10.03 -27.96 2.08
N THR A 161 8.97 -27.49 2.73
CA THR A 161 8.32 -26.20 2.47
C THR A 161 8.62 -25.24 3.61
N ILE A 162 9.08 -24.04 3.30
CA ILE A 162 9.25 -22.98 4.28
C ILE A 162 7.85 -22.50 4.70
N PRO A 163 7.51 -22.49 6.00
CA PRO A 163 6.14 -22.22 6.47
C PRO A 163 5.76 -20.74 6.35
N ARG A 164 6.74 -19.83 6.30
CA ARG A 164 6.52 -18.39 6.09
C ARG A 164 6.14 -18.13 4.63
N ARG A 165 5.10 -17.34 4.40
CA ARG A 165 4.82 -16.75 3.08
C ARG A 165 5.87 -15.67 2.78
N VAL A 166 6.54 -15.79 1.65
CA VAL A 166 7.62 -14.91 1.18
C VAL A 166 7.22 -14.18 -0.10
N SER A 167 7.87 -13.06 -0.39
CA SER A 167 7.65 -12.18 -1.55
C SER A 167 9.01 -11.82 -2.14
N PHE A 168 9.29 -12.26 -3.37
CA PHE A 168 10.64 -12.19 -3.93
C PHE A 168 10.67 -12.37 -5.45
N ARG A 169 11.82 -12.06 -6.05
CA ARG A 169 12.23 -12.58 -7.37
C ARG A 169 13.50 -13.42 -7.28
N TYR A 170 14.40 -13.05 -6.38
CA TYR A 170 15.68 -13.70 -6.19
C TYR A 170 15.71 -14.51 -4.90
N VAL A 171 16.40 -15.65 -4.94
CA VAL A 171 16.65 -16.48 -3.74
C VAL A 171 18.13 -16.80 -3.67
N LYS A 172 18.79 -16.39 -2.59
CA LYS A 172 20.12 -16.84 -2.23
C LYS A 172 20.02 -18.05 -1.30
N ILE A 173 20.76 -19.10 -1.59
CA ILE A 173 20.83 -20.31 -0.75
C ILE A 173 22.28 -20.57 -0.37
N GLU A 174 22.54 -20.67 0.93
CA GLU A 174 23.88 -20.85 1.50
C GLU A 174 23.93 -22.15 2.30
N LEU A 175 24.97 -22.97 2.08
CA LEU A 175 25.26 -24.16 2.89
C LEU A 175 25.97 -23.74 4.17
N THR A 176 25.27 -23.81 5.31
CA THR A 176 25.77 -23.32 6.61
C THR A 176 26.45 -24.42 7.45
N ALA A 177 26.19 -25.68 7.15
CA ALA A 177 26.88 -26.82 7.75
C ALA A 177 27.18 -27.87 6.68
N LYS A 178 28.47 -28.13 6.42
CA LYS A 178 28.93 -29.02 5.35
C LYS A 178 28.87 -30.49 5.79
N PRO A 179 28.07 -31.35 5.13
CA PRO A 179 28.07 -32.78 5.41
C PRO A 179 29.27 -33.51 4.78
N SER A 180 29.54 -34.73 5.24
CA SER A 180 30.60 -35.62 4.74
C SER A 180 30.26 -36.23 3.37
N TYR A 181 28.98 -36.26 3.00
CA TYR A 181 28.43 -36.88 1.79
C TYR A 181 27.99 -35.85 0.76
N ALA A 182 27.96 -36.26 -0.52
CA ALA A 182 27.43 -35.44 -1.60
C ALA A 182 25.89 -35.48 -1.60
N PHE A 183 25.26 -34.34 -1.85
CA PHE A 183 23.82 -34.20 -1.99
C PHE A 183 23.51 -33.13 -3.04
N GLY A 184 22.30 -33.15 -3.59
CA GLY A 184 21.88 -32.17 -4.59
C GLY A 184 20.40 -31.81 -4.46
N PHE A 185 20.04 -30.67 -5.04
CA PHE A 185 18.64 -30.31 -5.24
C PHE A 185 18.04 -31.15 -6.36
N THR A 186 16.84 -31.67 -6.15
CA THR A 186 16.07 -32.39 -7.17
C THR A 186 14.87 -31.60 -7.68
N SER A 187 14.38 -30.64 -6.90
CA SER A 187 13.39 -29.66 -7.34
C SER A 187 13.41 -28.42 -6.43
N MET A 188 13.03 -27.27 -6.99
CA MET A 188 12.78 -26.03 -6.26
C MET A 188 11.60 -25.31 -6.93
N TYR A 189 10.65 -24.81 -6.15
CA TYR A 189 9.52 -24.03 -6.65
C TYR A 189 8.89 -23.19 -5.54
N CYS A 190 8.18 -22.13 -5.93
CA CYS A 190 7.27 -21.38 -5.07
C CYS A 190 5.84 -21.75 -5.43
N ASN A 191 5.01 -22.10 -4.45
CA ASN A 191 3.57 -22.15 -4.61
C ASN A 191 3.04 -20.71 -4.49
N ALA A 192 2.99 -19.99 -5.61
CA ALA A 192 2.60 -18.59 -5.66
C ALA A 192 1.07 -18.46 -5.56
N GLY A 193 0.58 -17.64 -4.63
CA GLY A 193 -0.85 -17.49 -4.32
C GLY A 193 -1.37 -16.09 -4.59
N THR A 194 -2.58 -15.98 -5.15
CA THR A 194 -3.30 -14.71 -5.34
C THR A 194 -4.80 -14.95 -5.40
N SER A 195 -5.61 -13.98 -5.00
CA SER A 195 -7.05 -14.03 -5.28
C SER A 195 -7.36 -13.69 -6.73
N ALA A 196 -6.48 -12.95 -7.43
CA ALA A 196 -6.66 -12.39 -8.78
C ALA A 196 -6.71 -13.45 -9.91
N ALA A 197 -7.73 -14.29 -9.89
CA ALA A 197 -7.97 -15.42 -10.78
C ALA A 197 -8.46 -15.04 -12.19
N THR A 198 -8.95 -13.80 -12.39
CA THR A 198 -9.53 -13.38 -13.66
C THR A 198 -8.43 -12.91 -14.62
N ALA A 199 -8.37 -13.45 -15.84
CA ALA A 199 -7.46 -12.94 -16.85
C ALA A 199 -7.88 -11.53 -17.32
N VAL A 200 -6.91 -10.62 -17.46
CA VAL A 200 -7.14 -9.27 -17.99
C VAL A 200 -6.65 -9.21 -19.43
N ALA A 201 -7.48 -8.68 -20.33
CA ALA A 201 -7.12 -8.55 -21.74
C ALA A 201 -5.90 -7.61 -21.91
N PRO A 202 -4.92 -7.98 -22.75
CA PRO A 202 -3.78 -7.12 -23.05
C PRO A 202 -4.24 -5.87 -23.82
N LEU A 203 -3.46 -4.79 -23.71
CA LEU A 203 -3.69 -3.60 -24.52
C LEU A 203 -3.40 -3.86 -26.01
N PRO A 204 -4.01 -3.11 -26.94
CA PRO A 204 -3.77 -3.26 -28.37
C PRO A 204 -2.28 -3.14 -28.74
N SER A 205 -1.85 -3.87 -29.76
CA SER A 205 -0.45 -3.88 -30.22
C SER A 205 0.04 -2.52 -30.79
N GLY A 206 -0.88 -1.62 -31.14
CA GLY A 206 -0.56 -0.26 -31.59
C GLY A 206 -0.27 0.74 -30.47
N VAL A 207 -0.55 0.40 -29.21
CA VAL A 207 -0.24 1.25 -28.05
C VAL A 207 1.27 1.38 -27.87
N ASP A 208 1.75 2.52 -27.37
CA ASP A 208 3.16 2.71 -27.05
C ASP A 208 3.73 1.55 -26.20
N PRO A 209 4.88 0.95 -26.56
CA PRO A 209 5.44 -0.19 -25.82
C PRO A 209 5.71 0.08 -24.34
N MET A 210 6.15 1.29 -23.98
CA MET A 210 6.37 1.67 -22.58
C MET A 210 5.03 1.74 -21.84
N ILE A 211 3.98 2.30 -22.44
CA ILE A 211 2.64 2.33 -21.84
C ILE A 211 2.10 0.91 -21.62
N ARG A 212 2.29 -0.01 -22.58
CA ARG A 212 1.93 -1.42 -22.36
C ARG A 212 2.69 -2.04 -21.20
N LYS A 213 3.99 -1.78 -21.11
CA LYS A 213 4.81 -2.32 -20.03
C LYS A 213 4.40 -1.74 -18.67
N ILE A 214 4.04 -0.47 -18.61
CA ILE A 214 3.47 0.17 -17.41
C ILE A 214 2.16 -0.52 -17.00
N ASP A 215 1.26 -0.79 -17.94
CA ASP A 215 0.01 -1.51 -17.67
C ASP A 215 0.26 -2.94 -17.16
N GLU A 216 1.16 -3.69 -17.81
CA GLU A 216 1.55 -5.06 -17.39
C GLU A 216 2.17 -5.09 -15.99
N THR A 217 3.14 -4.21 -15.71
CA THR A 217 3.79 -4.11 -14.39
C THR A 217 2.78 -3.67 -13.32
N SER A 218 1.84 -2.79 -13.66
CA SER A 218 0.74 -2.40 -12.76
C SER A 218 -0.16 -3.60 -12.44
N LEU A 219 -0.55 -4.38 -13.45
CA LEU A 219 -1.36 -5.60 -13.27
C LEU A 219 -0.66 -6.62 -12.38
N ASN A 220 0.65 -6.84 -12.59
CA ASN A 220 1.45 -7.71 -11.74
C ASN A 220 1.46 -7.22 -10.29
N THR A 221 1.68 -5.92 -10.08
CA THR A 221 1.71 -5.32 -8.73
C THR A 221 0.38 -5.55 -8.00
N LEU A 222 -0.74 -5.26 -8.67
CA LEU A 222 -2.06 -5.45 -8.08
C LEU A 222 -2.34 -6.94 -7.79
N LYS A 223 -2.01 -7.84 -8.73
CA LYS A 223 -2.20 -9.29 -8.59
C LYS A 223 -1.47 -9.84 -7.36
N GLU A 224 -0.21 -9.44 -7.15
CA GLU A 224 0.58 -9.92 -6.01
C GLU A 224 0.04 -9.41 -4.66
N CYS A 225 -0.52 -8.20 -4.62
CA CYS A 225 -1.16 -7.60 -3.44
C CYS A 225 -2.60 -8.06 -3.19
N MET A 226 -3.27 -8.66 -4.18
CA MET A 226 -4.62 -9.22 -4.05
C MET A 226 -4.56 -10.62 -3.42
N GLN A 227 -4.84 -10.67 -2.11
CA GLN A 227 -4.83 -11.88 -1.30
C GLN A 227 -6.22 -12.09 -0.68
N THR A 228 -6.33 -12.54 0.58
CA THR A 228 -7.62 -12.59 1.30
C THR A 228 -8.18 -11.20 1.62
N VAL A 229 -7.32 -10.19 1.58
CA VAL A 229 -7.63 -8.76 1.52
C VAL A 229 -6.80 -8.09 0.42
N PHE A 230 -7.06 -6.82 0.15
CA PHE A 230 -6.11 -5.95 -0.55
C PHE A 230 -4.97 -5.59 0.40
N GLU A 231 -3.86 -6.32 0.30
CA GLU A 231 -2.64 -5.99 1.05
C GLU A 231 -1.97 -4.75 0.44
N ASP A 232 -1.34 -3.92 1.25
CA ASP A 232 -0.50 -2.81 0.80
C ASP A 232 0.73 -3.34 0.03
N GLY A 233 1.46 -4.28 0.62
CA GLY A 233 2.58 -4.98 0.01
C GLY A 233 2.77 -6.40 0.57
N PRO A 234 3.07 -7.41 -0.27
CA PRO A 234 3.11 -8.82 0.12
C PRO A 234 4.37 -9.20 0.91
N LYS A 235 5.48 -8.48 0.74
CA LYS A 235 6.64 -8.60 1.66
C LYS A 235 6.29 -8.02 3.02
N ARG A 236 5.81 -6.78 2.98
CA ARG A 236 5.43 -5.92 4.10
C ARG A 236 4.49 -4.83 3.55
N ASP A 237 3.45 -4.42 4.26
CA ASP A 237 3.05 -4.80 5.62
C ASP A 237 2.08 -5.98 5.72
N GLN A 238 1.73 -6.60 4.57
CA GLN A 238 0.75 -7.68 4.46
C GLN A 238 -0.60 -7.32 5.07
N ARG A 239 -1.03 -6.06 4.93
CA ARG A 239 -2.17 -5.51 5.66
C ARG A 239 -3.11 -4.70 4.79
N LEU A 240 -4.38 -4.69 5.20
CA LEU A 240 -5.41 -3.85 4.61
C LEU A 240 -5.31 -2.44 5.19
N TRP A 241 -4.83 -1.49 4.39
CA TRP A 241 -4.81 -0.05 4.68
C TRP A 241 -5.87 0.68 3.86
N ILE A 242 -6.57 1.66 4.43
CA ILE A 242 -7.70 2.33 3.73
C ILE A 242 -7.25 3.14 2.52
N GLY A 243 -6.15 3.90 2.62
CA GLY A 243 -5.64 4.68 1.48
C GLY A 243 -5.22 3.80 0.31
N ASP A 244 -4.58 2.67 0.61
CA ASP A 244 -4.22 1.64 -0.36
C ASP A 244 -5.47 0.98 -0.95
N LEU A 245 -6.43 0.56 -0.12
CA LEU A 245 -7.70 0.00 -0.55
C LEU A 245 -8.41 0.90 -1.57
N TYR A 246 -8.46 2.21 -1.31
CA TYR A 246 -9.10 3.16 -2.22
C TYR A 246 -8.51 3.07 -3.63
N LEU A 247 -7.17 3.08 -3.74
CA LEU A 247 -6.47 3.01 -5.02
C LEU A 247 -6.52 1.61 -5.65
N GLN A 248 -6.40 0.56 -4.84
CA GLN A 248 -6.49 -0.83 -5.29
C GLN A 248 -7.87 -1.18 -5.82
N ALA A 249 -8.94 -0.76 -5.13
CA ALA A 249 -10.31 -0.96 -5.58
C ALA A 249 -10.55 -0.26 -6.93
N MET A 250 -10.08 0.97 -7.06
CA MET A 250 -10.15 1.73 -8.32
C MET A 250 -9.44 1.01 -9.47
N ALA A 251 -8.23 0.50 -9.24
CA ALA A 251 -7.50 -0.29 -10.21
C ALA A 251 -8.22 -1.63 -10.54
N ASN A 252 -8.73 -2.33 -9.53
CA ASN A 252 -9.45 -3.59 -9.67
C ASN A 252 -10.69 -3.45 -10.59
N TYR A 253 -11.46 -2.37 -10.48
CA TYR A 253 -12.65 -2.15 -11.33
C TYR A 253 -12.33 -2.09 -12.84
N TYR A 254 -11.11 -1.71 -13.20
CA TYR A 254 -10.63 -1.63 -14.59
C TYR A 254 -9.73 -2.81 -15.01
N SER A 255 -9.53 -3.80 -14.14
CA SER A 255 -8.66 -4.95 -14.37
C SER A 255 -9.34 -6.27 -14.02
N PHE A 256 -9.05 -6.84 -12.84
CA PHE A 256 -9.49 -8.16 -12.40
C PHE A 256 -10.98 -8.25 -12.06
N LYS A 257 -11.60 -7.11 -11.74
CA LYS A 257 -13.03 -6.97 -11.42
C LYS A 257 -13.50 -7.91 -10.32
N GLN A 258 -12.65 -8.17 -9.33
CA GLN A 258 -13.01 -8.97 -8.16
C GLN A 258 -13.72 -8.12 -7.12
N ILE A 259 -15.01 -7.90 -7.38
CA ILE A 259 -15.84 -7.00 -6.56
C ILE A 259 -15.99 -7.51 -5.12
N GLU A 260 -16.07 -8.84 -4.93
CA GLU A 260 -16.26 -9.42 -3.60
C GLU A 260 -15.08 -9.15 -2.66
N LEU A 261 -13.85 -9.05 -3.18
CA LEU A 261 -12.70 -8.65 -2.36
C LEU A 261 -12.83 -7.22 -1.84
N THR A 262 -13.32 -6.30 -2.67
CA THR A 262 -13.59 -4.92 -2.23
C THR A 262 -14.71 -4.89 -1.20
N LYS A 263 -15.79 -5.65 -1.43
CA LYS A 263 -16.90 -5.81 -0.49
C LYS A 263 -16.43 -6.34 0.86
N ARG A 264 -15.61 -7.40 0.88
CA ARG A 264 -14.98 -7.94 2.09
C ARG A 264 -14.21 -6.88 2.83
N CYS A 265 -13.31 -6.17 2.15
CA CYS A 265 -12.46 -5.17 2.79
C CYS A 265 -13.28 -4.03 3.43
N LEU A 266 -14.34 -3.56 2.74
CA LEU A 266 -15.25 -2.54 3.27
C LEU A 266 -15.98 -3.00 4.55
N TYR A 267 -16.50 -4.23 4.57
CA TYR A 267 -17.15 -4.79 5.76
C TYR A 267 -16.15 -5.09 6.88
N LEU A 268 -14.94 -5.57 6.56
CA LEU A 268 -13.91 -5.89 7.53
C LEU A 268 -13.47 -4.63 8.29
N LEU A 269 -13.20 -3.54 7.57
CA LEU A 269 -12.86 -2.24 8.17
C LEU A 269 -14.01 -1.69 9.04
N ALA A 270 -15.26 -1.86 8.61
CA ALA A 270 -16.43 -1.45 9.39
C ALA A 270 -16.61 -2.30 10.66
N GLY A 271 -16.56 -3.62 10.55
CA GLY A 271 -16.71 -4.55 11.66
C GLY A 271 -15.63 -4.42 12.71
N LEU A 272 -14.42 -4.01 12.30
CA LEU A 272 -13.26 -3.83 13.16
C LEU A 272 -13.02 -2.38 13.61
N SER A 273 -13.91 -1.43 13.31
CA SER A 273 -13.72 -0.02 13.69
C SER A 273 -13.56 0.14 15.20
N HIS A 274 -12.98 1.25 15.65
CA HIS A 274 -12.84 1.51 17.09
C HIS A 274 -14.23 1.65 17.77
N PRO A 275 -14.39 1.30 19.08
CA PRO A 275 -15.66 1.44 19.79
C PRO A 275 -16.26 2.86 19.78
N ASN A 276 -15.45 3.92 19.64
CA ASN A 276 -15.94 5.29 19.50
C ASN A 276 -16.57 5.60 18.13
N GLY A 277 -16.57 4.63 17.20
CA GLY A 277 -17.18 4.72 15.88
C GLY A 277 -16.23 5.17 14.75
N TYR A 278 -14.99 5.55 15.06
CA TYR A 278 -13.99 5.90 14.05
C TYR A 278 -13.28 4.67 13.48
N LEU A 279 -12.93 4.74 12.20
CA LEU A 279 -12.18 3.68 11.53
C LEU A 279 -10.71 3.67 11.94
N HIS A 280 -10.15 2.48 12.08
CA HIS A 280 -8.70 2.29 12.10
C HIS A 280 -8.14 2.50 10.69
N PRO A 281 -6.93 3.05 10.53
CA PRO A 281 -6.34 3.22 9.20
C PRO A 281 -5.97 1.89 8.54
N CYS A 282 -5.73 0.86 9.35
CA CYS A 282 -5.49 -0.51 8.91
C CYS A 282 -6.06 -1.53 9.87
N VAL A 283 -6.24 -2.75 9.37
CA VAL A 283 -6.71 -3.92 10.13
C VAL A 283 -5.88 -5.15 9.82
N TYR A 284 -5.95 -6.13 10.71
CA TYR A 284 -5.19 -7.37 10.68
C TYR A 284 -6.18 -8.53 10.56
N GLU A 285 -5.86 -9.55 9.77
CA GLU A 285 -6.68 -10.76 9.66
C GLU A 285 -6.30 -11.85 10.67
N THR A 286 -5.02 -11.91 11.07
CA THR A 286 -4.46 -13.01 11.87
C THR A 286 -3.90 -12.52 13.20
N PRO A 287 -3.92 -13.34 14.27
CA PRO A 287 -4.48 -14.71 14.34
C PRO A 287 -6.02 -14.73 14.35
N GLU A 288 -6.64 -13.60 14.61
CA GLU A 288 -8.06 -13.32 14.41
C GLU A 288 -8.23 -11.87 13.92
N PRO A 289 -9.34 -11.53 13.23
CA PRO A 289 -9.54 -10.17 12.74
C PRO A 289 -9.57 -9.12 13.86
N HIS A 290 -8.69 -8.11 13.79
CA HIS A 290 -8.63 -7.03 14.79
C HIS A 290 -8.09 -5.71 14.20
N GLY A 291 -8.36 -4.60 14.88
CA GLY A 291 -7.81 -3.28 14.58
C GLY A 291 -6.74 -2.83 15.59
N ASP A 292 -5.96 -1.80 15.25
CA ASP A 292 -4.99 -1.19 16.18
C ASP A 292 -5.58 0.06 16.83
N SER A 293 -5.98 -0.06 18.10
CA SER A 293 -6.59 1.02 18.88
C SER A 293 -5.69 2.22 19.13
N ARG A 294 -4.38 2.12 18.83
CA ARG A 294 -3.42 3.22 18.96
C ARG A 294 -3.38 4.10 17.72
N LEU A 295 -3.95 3.66 16.60
CA LEU A 295 -3.79 4.30 15.30
C LEU A 295 -5.11 4.93 14.83
N PHE A 296 -5.02 6.23 14.54
CA PHE A 296 -6.05 7.03 13.91
C PHE A 296 -5.41 7.93 12.86
N LEU A 297 -5.80 7.74 11.59
CA LEU A 297 -5.31 8.51 10.45
C LEU A 297 -6.49 9.22 9.79
N LEU A 298 -6.46 10.55 9.82
CA LEU A 298 -7.66 11.37 9.61
C LEU A 298 -8.22 11.20 8.20
N GLU A 299 -7.39 11.45 7.18
CA GLU A 299 -7.86 11.41 5.81
C GLU A 299 -8.18 9.99 5.34
N TYR A 300 -7.59 8.93 5.94
CA TYR A 300 -7.94 7.54 5.61
C TYR A 300 -9.36 7.22 6.07
N ALA A 301 -9.76 7.65 7.28
CA ALA A 301 -11.13 7.50 7.73
C ALA A 301 -12.13 8.18 6.76
N LEU A 302 -11.78 9.35 6.21
CA LEU A 302 -12.60 10.04 5.22
C LEU A 302 -12.57 9.38 3.84
N LEU A 303 -11.44 8.81 3.41
CA LEU A 303 -11.30 8.09 2.14
C LEU A 303 -12.10 6.77 2.10
N TYR A 304 -12.45 6.21 3.26
CA TYR A 304 -13.41 5.10 3.32
C TYR A 304 -14.74 5.47 2.66
N ASN A 305 -15.26 6.68 2.94
CA ASN A 305 -16.51 7.15 2.34
C ASN A 305 -16.41 7.25 0.82
N VAL A 306 -15.25 7.72 0.32
CA VAL A 306 -14.97 7.83 -1.11
C VAL A 306 -14.92 6.44 -1.74
N THR A 307 -14.24 5.50 -1.10
CA THR A 307 -14.16 4.10 -1.53
C THR A 307 -15.53 3.43 -1.59
N LEU A 308 -16.37 3.65 -0.56
CA LEU A 308 -17.74 3.11 -0.52
C LEU A 308 -18.62 3.68 -1.66
N LYS A 309 -18.43 4.95 -2.00
CA LYS A 309 -19.09 5.60 -3.14
C LYS A 309 -18.62 5.04 -4.46
N ASP A 310 -17.32 4.84 -4.65
CA ASP A 310 -16.79 4.25 -5.89
C ASP A 310 -17.22 2.79 -6.03
N TYR A 311 -17.29 2.04 -4.93
CA TYR A 311 -17.86 0.70 -4.91
C TYR A 311 -19.32 0.68 -5.35
N LEU A 312 -20.16 1.57 -4.81
CA LEU A 312 -21.56 1.67 -5.21
C LEU A 312 -21.69 2.02 -6.71
N GLN A 313 -20.89 2.95 -7.21
CA GLN A 313 -20.90 3.34 -8.63
C GLN A 313 -20.45 2.21 -9.55
N ALA A 314 -19.43 1.44 -9.16
CA ALA A 314 -18.89 0.35 -9.95
C ALA A 314 -19.81 -0.88 -10.00
N THR A 315 -20.62 -1.10 -8.97
CA THR A 315 -21.36 -2.36 -8.76
C THR A 315 -22.87 -2.23 -8.80
N GLY A 316 -23.39 -1.06 -8.45
CA GLY A 316 -24.82 -0.86 -8.18
C GLY A 316 -25.32 -1.50 -6.88
N ASP A 317 -24.45 -2.07 -6.04
CA ASP A 317 -24.83 -2.74 -4.78
C ASP A 317 -25.25 -1.72 -3.70
N LYS A 318 -26.50 -1.28 -3.80
CA LYS A 318 -27.15 -0.39 -2.82
C LYS A 318 -27.36 -1.04 -1.46
N GLU A 319 -27.45 -2.37 -1.38
CA GLU A 319 -27.63 -3.06 -0.11
C GLU A 319 -26.38 -2.87 0.75
N THR A 320 -25.21 -3.17 0.19
CA THR A 320 -23.94 -3.03 0.90
C THR A 320 -23.64 -1.58 1.25
N ALA A 321 -23.80 -0.66 0.28
CA ALA A 321 -23.57 0.75 0.54
C ALA A 321 -24.56 1.33 1.56
N GLY A 322 -25.82 0.88 1.55
CA GLY A 322 -26.83 1.25 2.54
C GLY A 322 -26.52 0.69 3.94
N ASP A 323 -26.01 -0.54 4.04
CA ASP A 323 -25.63 -1.17 5.30
C ASP A 323 -24.44 -0.43 5.96
N LEU A 324 -23.45 -0.06 5.15
CA LEU A 324 -22.23 0.62 5.62
C LEU A 324 -22.36 2.14 5.72
N TRP A 325 -23.50 2.71 5.31
CA TRP A 325 -23.76 4.15 5.36
C TRP A 325 -23.60 4.76 6.76
N VAL A 326 -24.00 4.01 7.81
CA VAL A 326 -23.86 4.47 9.20
C VAL A 326 -22.40 4.72 9.57
N VAL A 327 -21.47 3.92 9.03
CA VAL A 327 -20.03 4.10 9.21
C VAL A 327 -19.56 5.36 8.52
N ALA A 328 -19.98 5.56 7.27
CA ALA A 328 -19.61 6.74 6.48
C ALA A 328 -20.07 8.04 7.13
N LYS A 329 -21.30 8.07 7.66
CA LYS A 329 -21.83 9.22 8.40
C LYS A 329 -21.01 9.53 9.64
N LYS A 330 -20.65 8.52 10.44
CA LYS A 330 -19.89 8.75 11.67
C LYS A 330 -18.53 9.40 11.42
N GLN A 331 -17.89 9.12 10.29
CA GLN A 331 -16.60 9.76 9.97
C GLN A 331 -16.74 11.27 9.74
N LEU A 332 -17.95 11.80 9.48
CA LEU A 332 -18.19 13.24 9.36
C LEU A 332 -18.00 13.98 10.70
N ASP A 333 -18.08 13.30 11.84
CA ASP A 333 -17.80 13.88 13.16
C ASP A 333 -16.38 14.46 13.24
N ILE A 334 -15.44 13.91 12.46
CA ILE A 334 -14.08 14.45 12.32
C ILE A 334 -14.16 15.90 11.80
N ILE A 335 -14.92 16.13 10.73
CA ILE A 335 -15.09 17.48 10.17
C ILE A 335 -15.76 18.40 11.19
N HIS A 336 -16.82 17.94 11.85
CA HIS A 336 -17.50 18.76 12.87
C HIS A 336 -16.61 19.11 14.07
N THR A 337 -15.65 18.26 14.42
CA THR A 337 -14.73 18.46 15.55
C THR A 337 -13.59 19.41 15.24
N TYR A 338 -13.06 19.36 14.01
CA TYR A 338 -11.85 20.09 13.62
C TYR A 338 -12.11 21.28 12.68
N LEU A 339 -13.34 21.51 12.22
CA LEU A 339 -13.66 22.69 11.43
C LEU A 339 -13.82 23.94 12.31
N GLN A 340 -13.12 25.00 11.95
CA GLN A 340 -13.19 26.29 12.64
C GLN A 340 -14.37 27.15 12.15
N PRO A 341 -14.82 28.15 12.95
CA PRO A 341 -15.89 29.07 12.56
C PRO A 341 -15.63 29.82 11.25
N ASP A 342 -14.37 30.08 10.90
CA ASP A 342 -13.97 30.78 9.66
C ASP A 342 -14.07 29.91 8.39
N GLY A 343 -14.33 28.61 8.56
CA GLY A 343 -14.46 27.63 7.49
C GLY A 343 -13.17 26.89 7.13
N LEU A 344 -12.08 27.05 7.86
CA LEU A 344 -10.85 26.27 7.66
C LEU A 344 -10.73 25.11 8.66
N MET A 345 -9.93 24.10 8.31
CA MET A 345 -9.64 22.99 9.22
C MET A 345 -8.60 23.45 10.24
N ASP A 346 -8.79 23.10 11.52
CA ASP A 346 -7.81 23.28 12.58
C ASP A 346 -6.68 22.27 12.45
N PHE A 347 -5.72 22.57 11.57
CA PHE A 347 -4.59 21.70 11.29
C PHE A 347 -3.78 21.41 12.55
N LYS A 348 -3.51 22.38 13.41
CA LYS A 348 -2.70 22.17 14.63
C LYS A 348 -3.37 21.20 15.59
N LYS A 349 -4.67 21.39 15.85
CA LYS A 349 -5.41 20.50 16.74
C LYS A 349 -5.51 19.10 16.12
N ALA A 350 -5.90 19.01 14.85
CA ALA A 350 -6.02 17.75 14.14
C ALA A 350 -4.68 16.99 14.12
N ASN A 351 -3.57 17.64 13.77
CA ASN A 351 -2.23 17.02 13.68
C ASN A 351 -1.65 16.61 15.04
N LYS A 352 -2.21 17.11 16.15
CA LYS A 352 -1.83 16.67 17.51
C LYS A 352 -2.57 15.40 17.92
N GLU A 353 -3.82 15.25 17.48
CA GLU A 353 -4.72 14.18 17.92
C GLU A 353 -4.80 13.03 16.90
N TRP A 354 -4.51 13.31 15.64
CA TRP A 354 -4.55 12.36 14.53
C TRP A 354 -3.22 12.34 13.79
N TRP A 355 -2.89 11.17 13.26
CA TRP A 355 -1.90 11.10 12.20
C TRP A 355 -2.49 11.69 10.91
N ILE A 356 -1.77 12.63 10.31
CA ILE A 356 -2.06 13.15 8.97
C ILE A 356 -0.92 12.71 8.07
N HIS A 357 -1.19 11.79 7.15
CA HIS A 357 -0.21 11.14 6.29
C HIS A 357 0.05 11.97 5.03
N ILE A 358 -0.94 12.12 4.14
CA ILE A 358 -0.89 12.74 2.81
C ILE A 358 0.12 12.11 1.84
N ASP A 359 1.38 11.95 2.24
CA ASP A 359 2.47 11.39 1.44
C ASP A 359 3.73 11.11 2.30
N TRP A 360 4.59 10.20 1.83
CA TRP A 360 5.92 9.93 2.38
C TRP A 360 6.97 10.96 1.92
N LYS A 361 6.78 12.22 2.29
CA LYS A 361 7.74 13.29 2.01
C LYS A 361 8.19 13.99 3.29
N ASN A 362 9.49 13.90 3.57
CA ASN A 362 10.11 14.65 4.66
C ASN A 362 9.85 16.15 4.47
N ASN A 363 9.51 16.84 5.57
CA ASN A 363 9.22 18.27 5.62
C ASN A 363 7.96 18.72 4.84
N LEU A 364 7.09 17.81 4.39
CA LEU A 364 5.80 18.20 3.82
C LEU A 364 4.89 18.78 4.91
N TYR A 365 4.51 20.04 4.73
CA TYR A 365 3.52 20.71 5.57
C TYR A 365 2.11 20.50 5.01
N LYS A 366 1.20 20.03 5.88
CA LYS A 366 -0.04 19.36 5.44
C LYS A 366 -1.32 20.17 5.68
N GLU A 367 -1.23 21.43 6.12
CA GLU A 367 -2.38 22.29 6.40
C GLU A 367 -3.34 22.40 5.19
N VAL A 368 -2.81 22.82 4.03
CA VAL A 368 -3.62 23.04 2.83
C VAL A 368 -4.12 21.72 2.26
N SER A 369 -3.26 20.69 2.19
CA SER A 369 -3.65 19.37 1.68
C SER A 369 -4.71 18.70 2.56
N LEU A 370 -4.60 18.79 3.90
CA LEU A 370 -5.63 18.32 4.83
C LEU A 370 -6.98 18.98 4.54
N HIS A 371 -7.00 20.31 4.36
CA HIS A 371 -8.23 21.01 4.05
C HIS A 371 -8.83 20.54 2.71
N GLY A 372 -7.99 20.39 1.68
CA GLY A 372 -8.42 19.92 0.37
C GLY A 372 -8.98 18.51 0.39
N VAL A 373 -8.27 17.53 0.98
CA VAL A 373 -8.78 16.15 1.08
C VAL A 373 -10.08 16.07 1.88
N SER A 374 -10.24 16.92 2.91
CA SER A 374 -11.48 17.02 3.67
C SER A 374 -12.66 17.46 2.79
N VAL A 375 -12.51 18.56 2.02
CA VAL A 375 -13.56 19.03 1.11
C VAL A 375 -13.84 18.01 -0.01
N PHE A 376 -12.79 17.35 -0.54
CA PHE A 376 -12.94 16.27 -1.50
C PHE A 376 -13.78 15.12 -0.95
N ALA A 377 -13.48 14.64 0.26
CA ALA A 377 -14.21 13.55 0.88
C ALA A 377 -15.66 13.93 1.23
N LEU A 378 -15.92 15.16 1.67
CA LEU A 378 -17.28 15.66 1.92
C LEU A 378 -18.13 15.67 0.64
N LYS A 379 -17.57 16.17 -0.48
CA LYS A 379 -18.26 16.17 -1.77
C LYS A 379 -18.63 14.75 -2.22
N ASN A 380 -17.70 13.80 -2.07
CA ASN A 380 -17.95 12.40 -2.38
C ASN A 380 -18.94 11.73 -1.40
N THR A 381 -18.93 12.11 -0.12
CA THR A 381 -19.90 11.61 0.87
C THR A 381 -21.31 12.12 0.56
N TYR A 382 -21.45 13.38 0.13
CA TYR A 382 -22.74 13.90 -0.31
C TYR A 382 -23.23 13.23 -1.61
N GLU A 383 -22.32 12.90 -2.53
CA GLU A 383 -22.66 12.09 -3.71
C GLU A 383 -23.15 10.69 -3.30
N LEU A 384 -22.48 10.02 -2.36
CA LEU A 384 -22.93 8.76 -1.80
C LEU A 384 -24.35 8.85 -1.24
N ALA A 385 -24.62 9.91 -0.46
CA ALA A 385 -25.94 10.17 0.11
C ALA A 385 -27.00 10.25 -1.00
N LYS A 386 -26.74 10.98 -2.09
CA LYS A 386 -27.63 11.06 -3.25
C LYS A 386 -27.89 9.72 -3.91
N LEU A 387 -26.84 8.93 -4.14
CA LEU A 387 -26.97 7.60 -4.76
C LEU A 387 -27.82 6.64 -3.91
N LEU A 388 -27.84 6.84 -2.59
CA LEU A 388 -28.62 6.07 -1.63
C LEU A 388 -29.99 6.68 -1.30
N GLY A 389 -30.31 7.90 -1.74
CA GLY A 389 -31.53 8.63 -1.36
C GLY A 389 -31.55 9.06 0.11
N LYS A 390 -30.39 9.40 0.67
CA LYS A 390 -30.15 9.71 2.09
C LYS A 390 -29.66 11.14 2.32
N GLU A 391 -29.85 12.04 1.36
CA GLU A 391 -29.39 13.44 1.42
C GLU A 391 -29.93 14.19 2.64
N GLN A 392 -31.16 13.87 3.07
CA GLN A 392 -31.78 14.49 4.24
C GLN A 392 -31.02 14.21 5.54
N GLU A 393 -30.32 13.09 5.62
CA GLU A 393 -29.52 12.73 6.79
C GLU A 393 -28.22 13.54 6.94
N VAL A 394 -27.84 14.27 5.89
CA VAL A 394 -26.60 15.06 5.78
C VAL A 394 -26.85 16.39 5.06
N SER A 395 -28.03 16.97 5.28
CA SER A 395 -28.55 18.15 4.58
C SER A 395 -27.68 19.42 4.77
N GLU A 396 -26.84 19.43 5.81
CA GLU A 396 -25.87 20.48 6.10
C GLU A 396 -24.64 20.46 5.19
N LEU A 397 -24.31 19.32 4.58
CA LEU A 397 -23.05 19.15 3.83
C LEU A 397 -22.91 20.13 2.66
N PRO A 398 -23.91 20.39 1.80
CA PRO A 398 -23.76 21.36 0.71
C PRO A 398 -23.33 22.75 1.18
N ALA A 399 -23.96 23.26 2.25
CA ALA A 399 -23.62 24.57 2.82
C ALA A 399 -22.24 24.55 3.49
N LEU A 400 -21.88 23.45 4.16
CA LEU A 400 -20.58 23.27 4.79
C LEU A 400 -19.45 23.23 3.75
N ILE A 401 -19.63 22.46 2.68
CA ILE A 401 -18.70 22.35 1.55
C ILE A 401 -18.50 23.72 0.90
N GLU A 402 -19.58 24.47 0.67
CA GLU A 402 -19.50 25.82 0.10
C GLU A 402 -18.72 26.77 1.01
N LYS A 403 -18.99 26.74 2.32
CA LYS A 403 -18.27 27.53 3.33
C LYS A 403 -16.77 27.24 3.31
N MET A 404 -16.40 25.95 3.38
CA MET A 404 -15.00 25.51 3.35
C MET A 404 -14.30 25.92 2.06
N THR A 405 -14.97 25.69 0.92
CA THR A 405 -14.45 26.04 -0.41
C THR A 405 -14.14 27.54 -0.52
N LYS A 406 -15.09 28.39 -0.10
CA LYS A 406 -14.91 29.86 -0.12
C LYS A 406 -13.81 30.31 0.85
N ALA A 407 -13.74 29.70 2.04
CA ALA A 407 -12.72 30.03 3.03
C ALA A 407 -11.32 29.70 2.50
N ALA A 408 -11.09 28.49 2.01
CA ALA A 408 -9.81 28.07 1.46
C ALA A 408 -9.39 28.92 0.26
N TYR A 409 -10.28 29.16 -0.71
CA TYR A 409 -9.95 30.00 -1.86
C TYR A 409 -9.58 31.42 -1.43
N ARG A 410 -10.33 32.03 -0.51
CA ARG A 410 -10.06 33.39 -0.01
C ARG A 410 -8.74 33.48 0.78
N ARG A 411 -8.39 32.44 1.53
CA ARG A 411 -7.31 32.48 2.54
C ARG A 411 -6.00 31.88 2.05
N TYR A 412 -6.05 30.85 1.19
CA TYR A 412 -4.87 30.14 0.70
C TYR A 412 -4.44 30.55 -0.70
N TYR A 413 -5.35 30.97 -1.59
CA TYR A 413 -4.97 31.32 -2.96
C TYR A 413 -4.26 32.68 -3.02
N ASP A 414 -3.00 32.67 -3.43
CA ASP A 414 -2.26 33.86 -3.77
C ASP A 414 -2.39 34.18 -5.26
N LYS A 415 -3.12 35.25 -5.58
CA LYS A 415 -3.36 35.69 -6.96
C LYS A 415 -2.06 36.06 -7.70
N LYS A 416 -1.02 36.51 -6.99
CA LYS A 416 0.25 36.93 -7.59
C LYS A 416 1.02 35.72 -8.11
N THR A 417 1.24 34.72 -7.25
CA THR A 417 1.99 33.50 -7.60
C THR A 417 1.13 32.49 -8.34
N GLY A 418 -0.19 32.46 -8.09
CA GLY A 418 -1.10 31.46 -8.61
C GLY A 418 -1.09 30.15 -7.81
N PHE A 419 -0.51 30.14 -6.61
CA PHE A 419 -0.46 28.97 -5.73
C PHE A 419 -1.41 29.08 -4.55
N PHE A 420 -1.79 27.93 -4.03
CA PHE A 420 -2.44 27.78 -2.73
C PHE A 420 -1.38 27.50 -1.68
N THR A 421 -1.24 28.39 -0.70
CA THR A 421 -0.26 28.28 0.40
C THR A 421 -0.96 28.48 1.75
N GLY A 422 -0.46 27.79 2.78
CA GLY A 422 -1.08 27.78 4.10
C GLY A 422 -1.02 29.13 4.81
N LEU A 423 -1.80 29.28 5.89
CA LEU A 423 -1.68 30.46 6.76
C LEU A 423 -0.53 30.28 7.74
N GLU A 424 -0.29 29.05 8.18
CA GLU A 424 0.74 28.72 9.16
C GLU A 424 2.11 28.50 8.51
N ASN A 425 2.11 28.00 7.27
CA ASN A 425 3.32 27.77 6.50
C ASN A 425 3.11 28.16 5.03
N LYS A 426 4.07 28.92 4.48
CA LYS A 426 4.05 29.40 3.09
C LYS A 426 4.70 28.44 2.10
N GLN A 427 5.00 27.20 2.51
CA GLN A 427 5.54 26.16 1.65
C GLN A 427 4.66 25.95 0.41
N ILE A 428 5.30 25.98 -0.75
CA ILE A 428 4.69 25.57 -2.02
C ILE A 428 4.96 24.09 -2.17
N SER A 429 3.91 23.28 -2.22
CA SER A 429 4.01 21.83 -2.41
C SER A 429 3.03 21.35 -3.47
N TYR A 430 3.40 20.26 -4.16
CA TYR A 430 2.51 19.56 -5.08
C TYR A 430 1.25 19.11 -4.34
N ALA A 431 1.39 18.51 -3.15
CA ALA A 431 0.28 18.04 -2.34
C ALA A 431 -0.80 19.12 -2.11
N SER A 432 -0.38 20.34 -1.75
CA SER A 432 -1.29 21.45 -1.55
C SER A 432 -2.08 21.79 -2.81
N GLN A 433 -1.42 21.85 -3.98
CA GLN A 433 -2.10 22.21 -5.22
C GLN A 433 -3.02 21.08 -5.69
N ILE A 434 -2.54 19.84 -5.65
CA ILE A 434 -3.28 18.64 -6.03
C ILE A 434 -4.60 18.58 -5.28
N TRP A 435 -4.57 18.69 -3.95
CA TRP A 435 -5.79 18.59 -3.15
C TRP A 435 -6.73 19.79 -3.30
N MET A 436 -6.22 20.98 -3.66
CA MET A 436 -7.07 22.12 -4.05
C MET A 436 -7.75 21.92 -5.41
N VAL A 437 -7.08 21.23 -6.34
CA VAL A 437 -7.66 20.87 -7.65
C VAL A 437 -8.72 19.77 -7.48
N LEU A 438 -8.37 18.65 -6.84
CA LEU A 438 -9.26 17.49 -6.71
C LEU A 438 -10.52 17.81 -5.87
N SER A 439 -10.38 18.68 -4.86
CA SER A 439 -11.54 19.16 -4.09
C SER A 439 -12.41 20.15 -4.87
N GLY A 440 -11.99 20.62 -6.04
CA GLY A 440 -12.67 21.64 -6.83
C GLY A 440 -12.69 23.03 -6.19
N ILE A 441 -11.76 23.31 -5.27
CA ILE A 441 -11.55 24.64 -4.69
C ILE A 441 -10.86 25.55 -5.71
N ALA A 442 -9.86 25.01 -6.41
CA ALA A 442 -9.25 25.69 -7.53
C ALA A 442 -10.20 25.67 -8.73
N SER A 443 -10.48 26.85 -9.30
CA SER A 443 -11.17 26.91 -10.60
C SER A 443 -10.32 26.22 -11.68
N LYS A 444 -10.91 25.76 -12.79
CA LYS A 444 -10.14 25.13 -13.89
C LYS A 444 -8.97 26.01 -14.37
N LYS A 445 -9.16 27.33 -14.38
CA LYS A 445 -8.10 28.30 -14.73
C LYS A 445 -6.99 28.33 -13.68
N ASP A 446 -7.34 28.41 -12.40
CA ASP A 446 -6.36 28.46 -11.31
C ASP A 446 -5.63 27.13 -11.14
N ALA A 447 -6.34 26.01 -11.31
CA ALA A 447 -5.79 24.66 -11.33
C ALA A 447 -4.72 24.53 -12.42
N ARG A 448 -5.04 24.89 -13.66
CA ARG A 448 -4.09 24.86 -14.77
C ARG A 448 -2.87 25.74 -14.48
N ARG A 449 -3.08 26.96 -13.99
CA ARG A 449 -2.01 27.90 -13.64
C ARG A 449 -1.11 27.33 -12.53
N ALA A 450 -1.68 26.81 -11.45
CA ALA A 450 -0.93 26.26 -10.33
C ALA A 450 -0.07 25.06 -10.78
N LEU A 451 -0.67 24.08 -11.46
CA LEU A 451 0.03 22.86 -11.86
C LEU A 451 1.16 23.14 -12.89
N GLN A 452 0.94 24.04 -13.85
CA GLN A 452 1.98 24.44 -14.81
C GLN A 452 3.11 25.25 -14.16
N ASN A 453 2.82 26.01 -13.10
CA ASN A 453 3.83 26.77 -12.38
C ASN A 453 4.68 25.88 -11.46
N LEU A 454 4.16 24.74 -10.97
CA LEU A 454 4.90 23.84 -10.07
C LEU A 454 6.22 23.35 -10.67
N SER A 455 6.22 22.93 -11.94
CA SER A 455 7.43 22.43 -12.62
C SER A 455 8.45 23.52 -12.95
N ARG A 456 8.06 24.80 -12.87
CA ARG A 456 8.89 25.97 -13.21
C ARG A 456 9.39 26.74 -11.99
N SER A 457 8.92 26.37 -10.80
CA SER A 457 9.22 27.09 -9.57
C SER A 457 10.35 26.40 -8.81
N GLU A 458 11.24 27.20 -8.23
CA GLU A 458 12.25 26.70 -7.30
C GLU A 458 11.64 26.47 -5.91
N ASN A 459 12.31 25.66 -5.09
CA ASN A 459 11.93 25.41 -3.69
C ASN A 459 10.50 24.82 -3.50
N VAL A 460 10.04 24.03 -4.46
CA VAL A 460 8.76 23.32 -4.36
C VAL A 460 8.96 21.94 -3.74
N THR A 461 8.13 21.59 -2.77
CA THR A 461 8.08 20.23 -2.21
C THR A 461 7.36 19.29 -3.18
N THR A 462 8.12 18.41 -3.82
CA THR A 462 7.64 17.36 -4.74
C THR A 462 6.96 16.21 -3.99
N PRO A 463 6.16 15.38 -4.69
CA PRO A 463 5.70 14.11 -4.13
C PRO A 463 6.87 13.22 -3.68
N GLY A 464 6.64 12.42 -2.65
CA GLY A 464 7.60 11.48 -2.06
C GLY A 464 7.34 10.02 -2.39
N SER A 465 6.14 9.68 -2.87
CA SER A 465 5.77 8.32 -3.25
C SER A 465 4.85 8.27 -4.47
N PRO A 466 4.74 7.12 -5.16
CA PRO A 466 3.76 6.93 -6.22
C PRO A 466 2.30 7.15 -5.76
N TYR A 467 2.00 7.00 -4.46
CA TYR A 467 0.69 7.30 -3.89
C TYR A 467 0.25 8.73 -4.21
N LEU A 468 1.09 9.75 -3.95
CA LEU A 468 0.72 11.13 -4.27
C LEU A 468 0.80 11.42 -5.78
N TYR A 469 1.66 10.71 -6.53
CA TYR A 469 1.68 10.81 -8.00
C TYR A 469 0.36 10.36 -8.63
N HIS A 470 -0.35 9.37 -8.08
CA HIS A 470 -1.70 9.04 -8.54
C HIS A 470 -2.60 10.28 -8.56
N TYR A 471 -2.70 10.97 -7.42
CA TYR A 471 -3.53 12.16 -7.29
C TYR A 471 -3.02 13.32 -8.16
N TYR A 472 -1.70 13.39 -8.41
CA TYR A 472 -1.14 14.36 -9.35
C TYR A 472 -1.60 14.12 -10.78
N ILE A 473 -1.56 12.87 -11.27
CA ILE A 473 -2.08 12.51 -12.59
C ILE A 473 -3.56 12.86 -12.71
N GLN A 474 -4.38 12.50 -11.71
CA GLN A 474 -5.80 12.87 -11.72
C GLN A 474 -6.01 14.39 -11.74
N ALA A 475 -5.25 15.15 -10.95
CA ALA A 475 -5.34 16.61 -10.93
C ALA A 475 -4.95 17.25 -12.28
N LEU A 476 -3.95 16.70 -12.97
CA LEU A 476 -3.59 17.14 -14.33
C LEU A 476 -4.74 16.88 -15.32
N ILE A 477 -5.36 15.71 -15.27
CA ILE A 477 -6.52 15.38 -16.10
C ILE A 477 -7.68 16.35 -15.84
N ASP A 478 -8.03 16.57 -14.56
CA ASP A 478 -9.13 17.48 -14.16
C ASP A 478 -8.86 18.94 -14.58
N ALA A 479 -7.59 19.35 -14.61
CA ALA A 479 -7.14 20.66 -15.10
C ALA A 479 -7.07 20.77 -16.64
N GLY A 480 -7.32 19.68 -17.38
CA GLY A 480 -7.19 19.62 -18.84
C GLY A 480 -5.74 19.67 -19.33
N LEU A 481 -4.81 19.14 -18.55
CA LEU A 481 -3.37 19.00 -18.83
C LEU A 481 -3.05 17.55 -19.20
N GLN A 482 -3.76 17.02 -20.19
CA GLN A 482 -3.72 15.61 -20.57
C GLN A 482 -2.34 15.19 -21.11
N LYS A 483 -1.68 16.07 -21.87
CA LYS A 483 -0.33 15.82 -22.38
C LYS A 483 0.67 15.68 -21.24
N GLU A 484 0.64 16.62 -20.30
CA GLU A 484 1.48 16.59 -19.11
C GLU A 484 1.18 15.36 -18.23
N ALA A 485 -0.09 14.95 -18.13
CA ALA A 485 -0.46 13.73 -17.43
C ALA A 485 0.18 12.48 -18.07
N LYS A 486 0.14 12.35 -19.40
CA LYS A 486 0.82 11.27 -20.12
C LYS A 486 2.33 11.32 -19.91
N GLU A 487 2.94 12.48 -20.03
CA GLU A 487 4.39 12.65 -19.86
C GLU A 487 4.86 12.26 -18.46
N ILE A 488 4.15 12.67 -17.40
CA ILE A 488 4.49 12.29 -16.02
C ILE A 488 4.26 10.79 -15.80
N LEU A 489 3.16 10.21 -16.29
CA LEU A 489 2.92 8.77 -16.17
C LEU A 489 4.04 7.97 -16.83
N THR A 490 4.40 8.31 -18.08
CA THR A 490 5.46 7.62 -18.82
C THR A 490 6.83 7.81 -18.18
N SER A 491 7.20 9.03 -17.77
CA SER A 491 8.54 9.29 -17.21
C SER A 491 8.71 8.72 -15.80
N TYR A 492 7.71 8.84 -14.93
CA TYR A 492 7.83 8.40 -13.54
C TYR A 492 7.76 6.87 -13.43
N TRP A 493 6.72 6.23 -13.96
CA TRP A 493 6.59 4.77 -13.91
C TRP A 493 7.51 4.07 -14.93
N GLY A 494 7.75 4.67 -16.10
CA GLY A 494 8.74 4.18 -17.04
C GLY A 494 10.15 4.17 -16.46
N GLY A 495 10.50 5.15 -15.62
CA GLY A 495 11.79 5.14 -14.92
C GLY A 495 11.98 3.94 -13.97
N MET A 496 10.92 3.47 -13.31
CA MET A 496 10.99 2.22 -12.53
C MET A 496 11.19 1.00 -13.44
N ILE A 497 10.52 0.95 -14.60
CA ILE A 497 10.69 -0.12 -15.59
C ILE A 497 12.11 -0.17 -16.14
N GLU A 498 12.68 0.99 -16.49
CA GLU A 498 14.06 1.11 -16.97
C GLU A 498 15.08 0.64 -15.91
N LYS A 499 14.74 0.79 -14.63
CA LYS A 499 15.50 0.27 -13.48
C LYS A 499 15.24 -1.22 -13.19
N GLY A 500 14.39 -1.89 -13.97
CA GLY A 500 14.15 -3.34 -13.89
C GLY A 500 12.98 -3.76 -13.01
N ALA A 501 12.00 -2.88 -12.74
CA ALA A 501 10.83 -3.20 -11.93
C ALA A 501 9.89 -4.24 -12.60
N ASP A 502 9.69 -5.38 -11.93
CA ASP A 502 8.63 -6.36 -12.30
C ASP A 502 7.26 -6.02 -11.69
N THR A 503 7.30 -5.28 -10.58
CA THR A 503 6.19 -4.70 -9.82
C THR A 503 6.58 -3.28 -9.38
N PHE A 504 5.61 -2.40 -9.14
CA PHE A 504 5.86 -1.03 -8.75
C PHE A 504 6.07 -0.88 -7.24
N TRP A 505 6.95 0.06 -6.90
CA TRP A 505 7.55 0.17 -5.57
C TRP A 505 6.79 1.11 -4.65
N GLU A 506 6.84 0.89 -3.35
CA GLU A 506 6.22 1.72 -2.32
C GLU A 506 6.74 3.16 -2.35
N VAL A 507 8.05 3.32 -2.49
CA VAL A 507 8.74 4.60 -2.57
C VAL A 507 9.66 4.62 -3.77
N TYR A 508 9.65 5.75 -4.48
CA TYR A 508 10.50 5.95 -5.64
C TYR A 508 10.78 7.44 -5.84
N ASP A 509 12.06 7.77 -5.86
CA ASP A 509 12.58 9.08 -6.25
C ASP A 509 13.56 8.87 -7.41
N PRO A 510 13.27 9.39 -8.62
CA PRO A 510 14.17 9.28 -9.77
C PRO A 510 15.59 9.79 -9.51
N GLY A 511 15.78 10.68 -8.52
CA GLY A 511 17.08 11.22 -8.14
C GLY A 511 17.75 10.50 -6.97
N ASN A 512 17.12 9.49 -6.35
CA ASN A 512 17.68 8.78 -5.20
C ASN A 512 17.24 7.31 -5.15
N ASP A 513 18.08 6.43 -5.70
CA ASP A 513 17.85 4.98 -5.76
C ASP A 513 17.80 4.30 -4.39
N TYR A 514 18.34 4.93 -3.34
CA TYR A 514 18.42 4.38 -1.99
C TYR A 514 17.41 5.02 -1.02
N LEU A 515 16.44 5.79 -1.53
CA LEU A 515 15.41 6.41 -0.70
C LEU A 515 14.70 5.35 0.15
N SER A 516 14.62 5.57 1.46
CA SER A 516 13.83 4.76 2.38
C SER A 516 13.31 5.62 3.52
N PRO A 517 11.98 5.64 3.78
CA PRO A 517 11.44 6.25 4.99
C PRO A 517 11.77 5.43 6.25
N TYR A 518 12.33 4.23 6.08
CA TYR A 518 12.64 3.27 7.13
C TYR A 518 14.14 3.15 7.41
N ASN A 519 14.96 4.09 6.92
CA ASN A 519 16.42 4.12 7.08
C ASN A 519 17.17 2.90 6.49
N PHE A 520 16.49 2.02 5.76
CA PHE A 520 17.08 0.81 5.19
C PHE A 520 16.30 0.40 3.93
N HIS A 521 16.84 0.69 2.75
CA HIS A 521 16.15 0.44 1.47
C HIS A 521 15.73 -1.02 1.24
N PRO A 522 16.43 -2.07 1.72
CA PRO A 522 15.94 -3.45 1.63
C PRO A 522 14.60 -3.67 2.34
N LEU A 523 14.24 -2.80 3.29
CA LEU A 523 12.98 -2.87 4.05
C LEU A 523 11.78 -2.24 3.31
N ASN A 524 12.03 -1.44 2.28
CA ASN A 524 10.96 -0.90 1.43
C ASN A 524 10.23 -2.04 0.73
N SER A 525 8.94 -1.89 0.42
CA SER A 525 8.25 -2.86 -0.45
C SER A 525 8.51 -2.54 -1.92
N TYR A 526 9.00 -3.51 -2.69
CA TYR A 526 9.17 -3.40 -4.15
C TYR A 526 7.98 -4.01 -4.92
N CYS A 527 6.96 -4.48 -4.20
CA CYS A 527 5.62 -4.67 -4.72
C CYS A 527 4.64 -3.95 -3.79
N HIS A 528 4.11 -2.80 -4.21
CA HIS A 528 3.21 -2.01 -3.38
C HIS A 528 2.04 -1.45 -4.19
N ALA A 529 0.84 -1.79 -3.76
CA ALA A 529 -0.33 -1.71 -4.61
C ALA A 529 -0.81 -0.27 -4.85
N TRP A 530 -0.53 0.68 -3.94
CA TRP A 530 -0.83 2.08 -4.24
C TRP A 530 -0.13 2.60 -5.50
N SER A 531 0.92 1.92 -5.96
CA SER A 531 1.75 2.32 -7.10
C SER A 531 1.23 1.74 -8.42
N CYS A 532 0.21 0.88 -8.38
CA CYS A 532 -0.34 0.20 -9.57
C CYS A 532 -1.40 1.02 -10.33
N THR A 533 -1.71 2.23 -9.87
CA THR A 533 -2.79 3.03 -10.46
C THR A 533 -2.58 3.54 -11.91
N PRO A 534 -1.40 3.47 -12.56
CA PRO A 534 -1.33 3.69 -14.00
C PRO A 534 -2.29 2.80 -14.80
N LEU A 535 -2.53 1.55 -14.38
CA LEU A 535 -3.50 0.67 -15.08
C LEU A 535 -4.90 1.28 -15.12
N TYR A 536 -5.29 1.97 -14.04
CA TYR A 536 -6.58 2.65 -13.97
C TYR A 536 -6.63 3.77 -15.00
N PHE A 537 -5.60 4.63 -15.05
CA PHE A 537 -5.58 5.75 -15.98
C PHE A 537 -5.53 5.31 -17.44
N ILE A 538 -4.65 4.34 -17.76
CA ILE A 538 -4.46 3.84 -19.11
C ILE A 538 -5.76 3.21 -19.66
N ARG A 539 -6.50 2.50 -18.81
CA ARG A 539 -7.72 1.78 -19.22
C ARG A 539 -8.99 2.63 -19.13
N ARG A 540 -9.05 3.62 -18.24
CA ARG A 540 -10.18 4.54 -18.12
C ARG A 540 -10.15 5.68 -19.14
N TYR A 541 -8.96 6.16 -19.50
CA TYR A 541 -8.75 7.29 -20.40
C TYR A 541 -7.91 6.88 -21.63
N PRO A 542 -8.38 5.93 -22.46
CA PRO A 542 -7.64 5.47 -23.63
C PRO A 542 -7.27 6.60 -24.59
N GLU A 543 -8.10 7.64 -24.68
CA GLU A 543 -7.87 8.83 -25.50
C GLU A 543 -6.67 9.67 -25.07
N ILE A 544 -6.26 9.55 -23.80
CA ILE A 544 -5.09 10.25 -23.26
C ILE A 544 -3.85 9.37 -23.36
N PHE A 545 -3.95 8.09 -22.98
CA PHE A 545 -2.77 7.26 -22.73
C PHE A 545 -2.49 6.23 -23.84
N GLN A 546 -3.47 5.80 -24.62
CA GLN A 546 -3.32 4.76 -25.65
C GLN A 546 -3.11 5.31 -27.07
N HIS A 547 -3.25 6.63 -27.27
CA HIS A 547 -3.09 7.30 -28.57
C HIS A 547 -1.96 8.31 -28.60
#